data_AF-A0A2N0TUV7-F1
#
_entry.id   AF-A0A2N0TUV7-F1
#
_cell.length_a   1.000
_cell.length_b   1.000
_cell.length_c   1.000
_cell.angle_alpha   90.00
_cell.angle_beta   90.00
_cell.angle_gamma   90.00
#
_symmetry.space_group_name_H-M   'P 1'
#
loop_
_entity.id
_entity.type
_entity.pdbx_description
1 polymer ?
#
loop_
_entity_poly.entity_id
_entity_poly.type
_entity_poly.pdbx_seq_one_letter_code
_entity_poly.pdbx_strand_id
1 'polypeptide(L)'
;MSYGNIKAKGTIVYQEFRDIVDTSHGSLNVKLGAKLGGLFYFRPEIGYAFSPLPETIETTRVYNDGNSETRRISFDTDGTPYALFFSGFMANIGIGFAF
;
A
#
# COMPACT_ATOMS: atom_id res chain seq x y z
N MET A 1 5.16 -18.42 -1.33
CA MET A 1 5.21 -17.24 -2.24
C MET A 1 3.79 -16.77 -2.47
N SER A 2 3.53 -15.47 -2.39
CA SER A 2 2.18 -14.91 -2.55
C SER A 2 2.22 -13.74 -3.52
N TYR A 3 1.18 -13.59 -4.32
CA TYR A 3 0.99 -12.42 -5.18
C TYR A 3 -0.07 -11.52 -4.54
N GLY A 4 0.28 -10.26 -4.32
CA GLY A 4 -0.64 -9.23 -3.85
C GLY A 4 -0.83 -8.18 -4.93
N ASN A 5 -2.06 -7.72 -5.10
CA ASN A 5 -2.34 -6.57 -5.96
C ASN A 5 -3.02 -5.51 -5.11
N ILE A 6 -2.43 -4.32 -5.06
CA ILE A 6 -2.99 -3.17 -4.37
C ILE A 6 -3.59 -2.27 -5.45
N LYS A 7 -4.90 -2.04 -5.37
CA LYS A 7 -5.60 -1.06 -6.21
C LYS A 7 -6.10 0.05 -5.32
N ALA A 8 -5.70 1.28 -5.62
CA ALA A 8 -6.25 2.47 -4.97
C ALA A 8 -6.98 3.29 -6.02
N LYS A 9 -8.28 3.47 -5.81
CA LYS A 9 -9.13 4.36 -6.60
C LYS A 9 -9.76 5.37 -5.68
N GLY A 10 -9.60 6.65 -6.00
CA GLY A 10 -10.13 7.75 -5.20
C GLY A 10 -10.50 8.93 -6.07
N THR A 11 -11.48 9.70 -5.62
CA THR A 11 -11.79 11.00 -6.22
C THR A 11 -11.91 12.01 -5.10
N ILE A 12 -11.07 13.04 -5.14
CA ILE A 12 -11.11 14.15 -4.19
C ILE A 12 -11.73 15.32 -4.93
N VAL A 13 -12.85 15.83 -4.43
CA VAL A 13 -13.59 16.94 -5.06
C VAL A 13 -13.27 18.22 -4.33
N TYR A 14 -12.78 19.21 -5.06
CA TYR A 14 -12.59 20.59 -4.62
C TYR A 14 -13.59 21.50 -5.33
N GLN A 15 -13.69 22.74 -4.88
CA GLN A 15 -14.64 23.71 -5.43
C GLN A 15 -14.35 24.06 -6.90
N GLU A 16 -13.07 24.01 -7.31
CA GLU A 16 -12.59 24.42 -8.64
C GLU A 16 -12.12 23.25 -9.54
N PHE A 17 -11.82 22.10 -8.95
CA PHE A 17 -11.32 20.92 -9.65
C PHE A 17 -11.62 19.62 -8.89
N ARG A 18 -11.50 18.48 -9.56
CA ARG A 18 -11.46 17.16 -8.91
C ARG A 18 -10.16 16.44 -9.24
N ASP A 19 -9.57 15.79 -8.25
CA ASP A 19 -8.40 14.94 -8.42
C ASP A 19 -8.85 13.48 -8.44
N ILE A 20 -8.56 12.78 -9.55
CA ILE A 20 -8.86 11.37 -9.76
C ILE A 20 -7.57 10.59 -9.60
N VAL A 21 -7.54 9.69 -8.63
CA VAL A 21 -6.43 8.76 -8.41
C VAL A 21 -6.88 7.38 -8.90
N ASP A 22 -6.19 6.83 -9.90
CA ASP A 22 -6.37 5.44 -10.35
C ASP A 22 -4.99 4.79 -10.44
N THR A 23 -4.60 4.08 -9.39
CA THR A 23 -3.32 3.36 -9.35
C THR A 23 -3.53 1.89 -9.02
N SER A 24 -2.79 1.04 -9.73
CA SER A 24 -2.78 -0.40 -9.55
C SER A 24 -1.34 -0.87 -9.50
N HIS A 25 -0.95 -1.45 -8.38
CA HIS A 25 0.40 -1.94 -8.14
C HIS A 25 0.38 -3.43 -7.81
N GLY A 26 1.05 -4.22 -8.64
CA GLY A 26 1.26 -5.65 -8.40
C GLY A 26 2.55 -5.88 -7.65
N SER A 27 2.50 -6.75 -6.64
CA SER A 27 3.69 -7.10 -5.87
C SER A 27 3.78 -8.60 -5.60
N LEU A 28 4.98 -9.14 -5.83
CA LEU A 28 5.33 -10.48 -5.41
C LEU A 28 5.91 -10.42 -4.00
N ASN A 29 5.30 -11.17 -3.10
CA ASN A 29 5.56 -11.12 -1.68
C ASN A 29 6.02 -12.49 -1.16
N VAL A 30 7.11 -12.49 -0.42
CA VAL A 30 7.55 -13.64 0.38
C VAL A 30 7.34 -13.30 1.84
N LYS A 31 6.69 -14.21 2.58
CA LYS A 31 6.43 -14.07 4.01
C LYS A 31 6.90 -15.33 4.71
N LEU A 32 7.54 -15.15 5.86
CA LEU A 32 7.99 -16.20 6.75
C LEU A 32 7.39 -15.93 8.12
N GLY A 33 6.74 -16.94 8.68
CA GLY A 33 6.12 -16.87 9.99
C GLY A 33 6.34 -18.15 10.77
N ALA A 34 6.52 -18.01 12.08
CA ALA A 34 6.58 -19.14 12.99
C ALA A 34 5.30 -19.15 13.82
N LYS A 35 4.56 -20.26 13.87
CA LYS A 35 3.49 -20.40 14.86
C LYS A 35 4.14 -20.73 16.20
N LEU A 36 4.01 -19.83 17.17
CA LEU A 36 4.49 -20.02 18.53
C LEU A 36 3.28 -20.21 19.46
N GLY A 37 3.29 -21.25 20.29
CA GLY A 37 2.19 -21.58 21.21
C GLY A 37 1.28 -22.72 20.73
N GLY A 38 0.46 -23.21 21.66
CA GLY A 38 -0.47 -24.33 21.47
C GLY A 38 -1.91 -23.84 21.29
N LEU A 39 -2.68 -23.84 22.39
CA LEU A 39 -4.09 -23.46 22.42
C LEU A 39 -4.32 -21.99 22.03
N PHE A 40 -3.50 -21.10 22.60
CA PHE A 40 -3.30 -19.73 22.14
C PHE A 40 -2.04 -19.72 21.30
N TYR A 41 -2.11 -19.18 20.08
CA TYR A 41 -0.94 -19.02 19.25
C TYR A 41 -0.69 -17.57 18.86
N PHE A 42 0.59 -17.24 18.86
CA PHE A 42 1.15 -16.01 18.34
C PHE A 42 1.92 -16.36 17.06
N ARG A 43 1.68 -15.64 15.98
CA ARG A 43 2.35 -15.85 14.70
C ARG A 43 2.96 -14.52 14.24
N PRO A 44 4.20 -14.22 14.65
CA PRO A 44 4.93 -13.13 14.03
C PRO A 44 5.25 -13.56 12.60
N GLU A 45 4.95 -12.67 11.66
CA GLU A 45 5.21 -12.84 10.24
C GLU A 45 6.03 -11.65 9.76
N ILE A 46 7.19 -11.93 9.18
CA ILE A 46 7.96 -10.93 8.45
C ILE A 46 7.91 -11.26 6.97
N GLY A 47 7.94 -10.24 6.12
CA GLY A 47 7.91 -10.44 4.69
C GLY A 47 8.63 -9.35 3.93
N TYR A 48 8.91 -9.66 2.67
CA TYR A 48 9.50 -8.76 1.72
C TYR A 48 8.71 -8.78 0.41
N ALA A 49 8.45 -7.58 -0.11
CA ALA A 49 7.79 -7.30 -1.37
C ALA A 49 8.85 -6.96 -2.41
N PHE A 50 9.01 -7.78 -3.45
CA PHE A 50 9.99 -7.54 -4.53
C PHE A 50 9.62 -6.35 -5.41
N SER A 51 8.34 -5.98 -5.43
CA SER A 51 7.87 -4.74 -6.06
C SER A 51 7.15 -3.95 -4.97
N PRO A 52 7.85 -3.12 -4.18
CA PRO A 52 7.22 -2.34 -3.13
C PRO A 52 6.34 -1.23 -3.70
N LEU A 53 5.51 -0.59 -2.85
CA LEU A 53 4.64 0.50 -3.29
C LEU A 53 5.48 1.62 -3.92
N PRO A 54 5.02 2.21 -5.04
CA PRO A 54 5.73 3.30 -5.69
C PRO A 54 5.64 4.57 -4.84
N GLU A 55 6.77 5.27 -4.66
CA GLU A 55 6.84 6.55 -3.95
C GLU A 55 6.14 7.68 -4.70
N THR A 56 5.85 7.50 -5.99
CA THR A 56 5.14 8.47 -6.83
C THR A 56 3.89 7.85 -7.41
N ILE A 57 2.77 8.55 -7.29
CA ILE A 57 1.51 8.19 -7.95
C ILE A 57 1.12 9.25 -8.97
N GLU A 58 0.48 8.81 -10.05
CA GLU A 58 -0.12 9.69 -11.04
C GLU A 58 -1.56 10.00 -10.62
N THR A 59 -1.88 11.29 -10.60
CA THR A 59 -3.23 11.81 -10.36
C THR A 59 -3.68 12.59 -11.58
N THR A 60 -4.95 12.47 -11.95
CA THR A 60 -5.56 13.27 -13.01
C THR A 60 -6.43 14.34 -12.37
N ARG A 61 -6.01 15.60 -12.52
CA ARG A 61 -6.81 16.76 -12.13
C ARG A 61 -7.74 17.14 -13.26
N VAL A 62 -9.03 17.26 -12.97
CA VAL A 62 -10.05 17.74 -13.91
C VAL A 62 -10.61 19.05 -13.37
N TYR A 63 -10.37 20.14 -14.09
CA TYR A 63 -10.87 21.47 -13.76
C TYR A 63 -12.33 21.63 -14.19
N ASN A 64 -13.03 22.60 -13.58
CA ASN A 64 -14.44 22.87 -13.88
C ASN A 64 -14.69 23.39 -15.31
N ASP A 65 -13.66 23.92 -15.97
CA ASP A 65 -13.69 24.37 -17.37
C ASP A 65 -13.62 23.21 -18.38
N GLY A 66 -13.45 21.97 -17.90
CA GLY A 66 -13.33 20.76 -18.72
C GLY A 66 -11.89 20.41 -19.10
N ASN A 67 -10.89 21.24 -18.76
CA ASN A 67 -9.49 20.89 -18.95
C ASN A 67 -9.04 19.83 -17.93
N SER A 68 -8.08 19.00 -18.34
CA SER A 68 -7.48 17.98 -17.47
C SER A 68 -5.97 17.97 -17.55
N GLU A 69 -5.32 17.76 -16.41
CA GLU A 69 -3.86 17.68 -16.30
C GLU A 69 -3.46 16.43 -15.50
N THR A 70 -2.44 15.72 -15.98
CA THR A 70 -1.85 14.60 -15.24
C THR A 70 -0.66 15.11 -14.43
N ARG A 71 -0.69 14.90 -13.12
CA ARG A 71 0.38 15.29 -12.20
C ARG A 71 0.93 14.08 -11.47
N ARG A 72 2.24 14.10 -11.23
CA ARG A 72 2.91 13.17 -10.32
C ARG A 72 2.95 13.76 -8.92
N ILE A 73 2.41 13.04 -7.95
CA ILE A 73 2.52 13.35 -6.53
C ILE A 73 3.46 12.33 -5.91
N SER A 74 4.54 12.83 -5.30
CA SER A 74 5.45 12.03 -4.49
C SER A 74 4.98 11.98 -3.04
N PHE A 75 5.02 10.81 -2.42
CA PHE A 75 4.85 10.66 -0.99
C PHE A 75 6.17 11.03 -0.30
N ASP A 76 6.11 11.95 0.65
CA ASP A 76 7.23 12.19 1.57
C ASP A 76 7.21 11.10 2.65
N THR A 77 8.17 10.19 2.55
CA THR A 77 8.29 9.02 3.44
C THR A 77 9.43 9.17 4.44
N ASP A 78 10.24 10.22 4.37
CA ASP A 78 11.44 10.36 5.18
C ASP A 78 11.09 10.48 6.68
N GLY A 79 11.67 9.58 7.48
CA GLY A 79 11.47 9.56 8.94
C GLY A 79 10.11 9.06 9.41
N THR A 80 9.27 8.51 8.52
CA THR A 80 7.91 8.08 8.86
C THR A 80 7.80 6.55 9.00
N PRO A 81 6.95 6.04 9.92
CA PRO A 81 6.81 4.59 10.12
C PRO A 81 6.21 3.85 8.91
N TYR A 82 5.49 4.55 8.03
CA TYR A 82 4.94 3.99 6.79
C TYR A 82 5.97 3.87 5.66
N ALA A 83 7.18 4.40 5.80
CA ALA A 83 8.29 4.21 4.86
C ALA A 83 8.61 2.72 4.61
N LEU A 84 8.35 1.86 5.60
CA LEU A 84 8.54 0.41 5.48
C LEU A 84 7.70 -0.22 4.35
N PHE A 85 6.53 0.35 4.05
CA PHE A 85 5.70 -0.13 2.94
C PHE A 85 6.30 0.19 1.56
N PHE A 86 7.08 1.27 1.46
CA PHE A 86 7.79 1.69 0.25
C PHE A 86 9.17 1.01 0.10
N SER A 87 9.77 0.55 1.20
CA SER A 87 10.97 -0.32 1.15
C SER A 87 10.64 -1.79 0.87
N GLY A 88 9.36 -2.15 0.94
CA GLY A 88 8.85 -3.50 0.73
C GLY A 88 8.91 -4.40 1.95
N PHE A 89 9.34 -3.86 3.10
CA PHE A 89 9.36 -4.61 4.34
C PHE A 89 7.95 -4.69 4.93
N MET A 90 7.57 -5.89 5.38
CA MET A 90 6.28 -6.14 6.01
C MET A 90 6.51 -6.84 7.35
N ALA A 91 5.86 -6.34 8.39
CA ALA A 91 5.73 -7.03 9.67
C ALA A 91 4.25 -7.19 10.01
N ASN A 92 3.84 -8.41 10.32
CA ASN A 92 2.47 -8.76 10.68
C ASN A 92 2.50 -9.59 11.97
N ILE A 93 1.46 -9.43 12.78
CA ILE A 93 1.29 -10.18 14.02
C ILE A 93 -0.10 -10.83 13.96
N GLY A 94 -0.13 -12.15 13.85
CA GLY A 94 -1.34 -12.94 13.97
C GLY A 94 -1.52 -13.44 15.41
N ILE A 95 -2.70 -13.21 15.99
CA ILE A 95 -3.14 -13.86 17.23
C ILE A 95 -4.33 -14.75 16.93
N GLY A 96 -4.40 -15.93 17.57
CA GLY A 96 -5.54 -16.81 17.37
C GLY A 96 -5.63 -17.94 18.40
N PHE A 97 -6.76 -18.63 18.35
CA PHE A 97 -7.03 -19.87 19.08
C PHE A 97 -6.98 -21.05 18.13
N ALA A 98 -6.26 -22.11 18.50
CA ALA A 98 -6.32 -23.38 17.78
C ALA A 98 -7.38 -24.27 18.43
N PHE A 99 -8.44 -24.59 17.70
CA PHE A 99 -9.39 -25.64 18.03
C PHE A 99 -9.16 -26.85 17.12
#